data_AF-A0A9P4GKR7-F1
#
_entry.id   AF-A0A9P4GKR7-F1
#
_cell.length_a   1.000
_cell.length_b   1.000
_cell.length_c   1.000
_cell.angle_alpha   90.00
_cell.angle_beta   90.00
_cell.angle_gamma   90.00
#
_symmetry.space_group_name_H-M   'P 1'
#
loop_
_entity.id
_entity.type
_entity.pdbx_description
1 polymer ?
#
loop_
_entity_poly.entity_id
_entity_poly.type
_entity_poly.pdbx_seq_one_letter_code
_entity_poly.pdbx_strand_id
1 'polypeptide(L)'
;MLQLPVELRRQCLDYLKDDTKALRAVRLAHSQLRSLATEILFRTATLNHTDESAEKLTCLVQSPLHSMVRCVVINTSTNPKIMDEDDEDDDDANILKSFGKAIAIVCILENLEEVVLNFERECTAPESDSCWDNDVKQDADFRNEVWGLLLTAVRQVEVKSLVINNLQDYMDKAVFESEDFKAVRDRVTQLHLRITTESEEASPASDIDFPALHEGFGRDLPNIWLRPLTNQLTHLTLYGNDYWGLWPFVDLRKVPPFPCLKSLSLGNFTIAHDWQIDWILAHASTLQELLLDDCPIIVALSFEQDAAHTIFPDLPPLKDVSPHITNDPESYFKIVDLRWHHVLDRFCAHLPKLQHFAIGSGDWNTERAFEERYELITKSSGLDYLVFDYGTGPSSWQGLNDEWSFYVGGTEHYEFKFLRYDEEGERALANLLEAVKVRAIARA
;
A
#
# COMPACT_ATOMS: atom_id res chain seq x y z
N MET A 1 33.93 -12.97 -12.47
CA MET A 1 33.58 -11.86 -11.56
C MET A 1 34.68 -10.79 -11.46
N LEU A 2 35.92 -11.13 -11.08
CA LEU A 2 37.01 -10.15 -10.89
C LEU A 2 37.47 -9.40 -12.16
N GLN A 3 37.22 -9.98 -13.35
CA GLN A 3 37.55 -9.36 -14.64
C GLN A 3 36.47 -8.39 -15.15
N LEU A 4 35.34 -8.28 -14.46
CA LEU A 4 34.24 -7.39 -14.86
C LEU A 4 34.55 -5.93 -14.44
N PRO A 5 34.01 -4.92 -15.15
CA PRO A 5 33.90 -3.55 -14.67
C PRO A 5 33.34 -3.47 -13.24
N VAL A 6 33.68 -2.41 -12.51
CA VAL A 6 33.26 -2.24 -11.10
C VAL A 6 31.74 -2.15 -10.98
N GLU A 7 31.10 -1.54 -11.97
CA GLU A 7 29.66 -1.33 -12.08
C GLU A 7 28.93 -2.67 -12.21
N LEU A 8 29.41 -3.56 -13.08
CA LEU A 8 28.85 -4.91 -13.24
C LEU A 8 29.13 -5.79 -12.02
N ARG A 9 30.28 -5.62 -11.35
CA ARG A 9 30.54 -6.29 -10.07
C ARG A 9 29.55 -5.86 -9.00
N ARG A 10 29.28 -4.56 -8.89
CA ARG A 10 28.30 -4.03 -7.93
C ARG A 10 26.91 -4.59 -8.23
N GLN A 11 26.46 -4.60 -9.47
CA GLN A 11 25.19 -5.22 -9.85
C GLN A 11 25.12 -6.70 -9.46
N CYS A 12 26.17 -7.49 -9.71
CA CYS A 12 26.21 -8.89 -9.27
C CYS A 12 26.11 -9.05 -7.74
N LEU A 13 26.69 -8.13 -6.96
CA LEU A 13 26.62 -8.16 -5.50
C LEU A 13 25.27 -7.63 -4.98
N ASP A 14 24.63 -6.71 -5.68
CA ASP A 14 23.29 -6.22 -5.35
C ASP A 14 22.24 -7.35 -5.43
N TYR A 15 22.43 -8.34 -6.30
CA TYR A 15 21.61 -9.57 -6.29
C TYR A 15 21.76 -10.41 -5.02
N LEU A 16 22.81 -10.17 -4.22
CA LEU A 16 23.05 -10.84 -2.94
C LEU A 16 22.65 -9.97 -1.75
N LYS A 17 22.01 -8.81 -1.96
CA LYS A 17 21.65 -7.85 -0.90
C LYS A 17 20.87 -8.52 0.25
N ASP A 18 20.00 -9.48 -0.08
CA ASP A 18 19.14 -10.19 0.87
C ASP A 18 19.86 -11.38 1.54
N ASP A 19 20.97 -11.86 0.97
CA ASP A 19 21.81 -12.92 1.56
C ASP A 19 23.05 -12.33 2.26
N THR A 20 22.83 -11.89 3.50
CA THR A 20 23.90 -11.35 4.35
C THR A 20 25.02 -12.36 4.62
N LYS A 21 24.75 -13.67 4.61
CA LYS A 21 25.77 -14.71 4.80
C LYS A 21 26.67 -14.80 3.57
N ALA A 22 26.08 -14.81 2.37
CA ALA A 22 26.84 -14.76 1.12
C ALA A 22 27.66 -13.48 1.01
N LEU A 23 27.10 -12.30 1.32
CA LEU A 23 27.85 -11.04 1.30
C LEU A 23 29.04 -11.04 2.27
N ARG A 24 28.88 -11.59 3.48
CA ARG A 24 29.98 -11.77 4.44
C ARG A 24 31.06 -12.69 3.89
N ALA A 25 30.69 -13.80 3.26
CA ALA A 25 31.64 -14.70 2.63
C ALA A 25 32.39 -14.03 1.47
N VAL A 26 31.69 -13.29 0.60
CA VAL A 26 32.30 -12.56 -0.52
C VAL A 26 33.25 -11.47 -0.03
N ARG A 27 32.88 -10.76 1.03
CA ARG A 27 33.73 -9.75 1.68
C ARG A 27 35.05 -10.34 2.18
N LEU A 28 35.05 -11.60 2.62
CA LEU A 28 36.24 -12.33 3.07
C LEU A 28 37.02 -12.99 1.92
N ALA A 29 36.38 -13.22 0.77
CA ALA A 29 36.97 -13.94 -0.35
C ALA A 29 38.05 -13.15 -1.10
N HIS A 30 37.89 -11.83 -1.27
CA HIS A 30 38.85 -11.03 -2.04
C HIS A 30 38.90 -9.55 -1.63
N SER A 31 40.10 -8.95 -1.60
CA SER A 31 40.32 -7.56 -1.17
C SER A 31 39.59 -6.52 -2.02
N GLN A 32 39.49 -6.73 -3.34
CA GLN A 32 38.75 -5.83 -4.24
C GLN A 32 37.22 -5.95 -4.13
N LEU A 33 36.71 -7.11 -3.70
CA LEU A 33 35.28 -7.30 -3.46
C LEU A 33 34.90 -6.85 -2.04
N ARG A 34 35.88 -6.82 -1.13
CA ARG A 34 35.69 -6.38 0.26
C ARG A 34 35.07 -5.01 0.37
N SER A 35 35.55 -4.01 -0.38
CA SER A 35 35.02 -2.64 -0.30
C SER A 35 33.56 -2.58 -0.76
N LEU A 36 33.27 -3.15 -1.94
CA LEU A 36 31.92 -3.18 -2.52
C LEU A 36 30.94 -3.98 -1.66
N ALA A 37 31.35 -5.16 -1.20
CA ALA A 37 30.51 -6.00 -0.33
C ALA A 37 30.30 -5.36 1.05
N THR A 38 31.27 -4.58 1.56
CA THR A 38 31.09 -3.81 2.80
C THR A 38 30.09 -2.67 2.60
N GLU A 39 30.21 -1.91 1.51
CA GLU A 39 29.27 -0.84 1.15
C GLU A 39 27.84 -1.38 1.06
N ILE A 40 27.62 -2.49 0.35
CA ILE A 40 26.29 -3.09 0.19
C ILE A 40 25.77 -3.65 1.53
N LEU A 41 26.60 -4.34 2.30
CA LEU A 41 26.21 -4.94 3.59
C LEU A 41 25.79 -3.90 4.63
N PHE A 42 26.42 -2.73 4.65
CA PHE A 42 26.11 -1.65 5.60
C PHE A 42 25.25 -0.54 5.01
N ARG A 43 24.73 -0.73 3.78
CA ARG A 43 23.81 0.22 3.16
C ARG A 43 22.49 0.31 3.91
N THR A 44 22.02 -0.81 4.45
CA THR A 44 20.78 -0.91 5.22
C THR A 44 21.09 -1.29 6.65
N ALA A 45 20.55 -0.52 7.60
CA ALA A 45 20.58 -0.85 9.02
C ALA A 45 19.17 -1.25 9.48
N THR A 46 19.06 -2.34 10.23
CA THR A 46 17.78 -2.84 10.76
C THR A 46 17.77 -2.68 12.27
N LEU A 47 16.68 -2.12 12.78
CA LEU A 47 16.38 -1.95 14.20
C LEU A 47 15.10 -2.72 14.51
N ASN A 48 15.23 -3.82 15.25
CA ASN A 48 14.10 -4.56 15.81
C ASN A 48 13.82 -4.09 17.24
N HIS A 49 12.62 -4.35 17.75
CA HIS A 49 12.19 -4.06 19.12
C HIS A 49 12.88 -4.96 20.17
N THR A 50 14.21 -4.96 20.20
CA THR A 50 15.03 -5.75 21.14
C THR A 50 16.24 -4.95 21.59
N ASP A 51 16.68 -5.16 22.84
CA ASP A 51 17.88 -4.53 23.40
C ASP A 51 19.14 -4.83 22.55
N GLU A 52 19.29 -6.08 22.09
CA GLU A 52 20.44 -6.49 21.28
C GLU A 52 20.50 -5.73 19.95
N SER A 53 19.34 -5.49 19.31
CA SER A 53 19.28 -4.71 18.07
C SER A 53 19.60 -3.24 18.30
N ALA A 54 19.11 -2.66 19.41
CA ALA A 54 19.39 -1.28 19.79
C ALA A 54 20.88 -1.06 20.08
N GLU A 55 21.54 -1.99 20.76
CA GLU A 55 22.98 -1.97 21.01
C GLU A 55 23.79 -2.06 19.71
N LYS A 56 23.40 -2.97 18.79
CA LYS A 56 24.06 -3.11 17.48
C LYS A 56 23.99 -1.82 16.67
N LEU A 57 22.83 -1.15 16.63
CA LEU A 57 22.70 0.14 15.94
C LEU A 57 23.57 1.22 16.60
N THR A 58 23.59 1.27 17.93
CA THR A 58 24.44 2.20 18.68
C THR A 58 25.92 1.99 18.36
N CYS A 59 26.39 0.74 18.32
CA CYS A 59 27.75 0.41 17.91
C CYS A 59 28.03 0.77 16.44
N LEU A 60 27.06 0.58 15.54
CA LEU A 60 27.19 0.94 14.13
C LEU A 60 27.39 2.45 13.96
N VAL A 61 26.61 3.26 14.67
CA VAL A 61 26.69 4.73 14.63
C VAL A 61 28.03 5.23 15.18
N GLN A 62 28.60 4.56 16.18
CA GLN A 62 29.93 4.87 16.72
C GLN A 62 31.09 4.43 15.80
N SER A 63 30.81 3.59 14.82
CA SER A 63 31.81 3.08 13.87
C SER A 63 31.94 4.00 12.64
N PRO A 64 33.03 3.95 11.87
CA PRO A 64 33.14 4.72 10.62
C PRO A 64 32.15 4.27 9.53
N LEU A 65 31.44 3.15 9.75
CA LEU A 65 30.49 2.57 8.79
C LEU A 65 29.14 3.29 8.77
N HIS A 66 28.83 4.15 9.75
CA HIS A 66 27.58 4.93 9.77
C HIS A 66 27.41 5.77 8.50
N SER A 67 28.51 6.25 7.92
CA SER A 67 28.53 7.01 6.66
C SER A 67 28.08 6.20 5.44
N MET A 68 28.06 4.87 5.52
CA MET A 68 27.62 3.98 4.44
C MET A 68 26.11 3.70 4.49
N VAL A 69 25.44 3.98 5.61
CA VAL A 69 24.01 3.71 5.79
C VAL A 69 23.20 4.71 4.96
N ARG A 70 22.34 4.17 4.10
CA ARG A 70 21.41 4.91 3.23
C ARG A 70 19.95 4.62 3.55
N CYS A 71 19.67 3.46 4.16
CA CYS A 71 18.34 3.02 4.52
C CYS A 71 18.32 2.53 5.97
N VAL A 72 17.32 2.92 6.74
CA VAL A 72 17.06 2.37 8.08
C VAL A 72 15.69 1.72 8.08
N VAL A 73 15.64 0.46 8.50
CA VAL A 73 14.41 -0.32 8.68
C VAL A 73 14.14 -0.47 10.17
N ILE A 74 12.99 0.02 10.63
CA ILE A 74 12.56 -0.02 12.02
C ILE A 74 11.36 -0.96 12.09
N ASN A 75 11.52 -2.08 12.81
CA ASN A 75 10.46 -3.03 13.09
C ASN A 75 10.03 -2.86 14.54
N THR A 76 8.76 -2.56 14.78
CA THR A 76 8.22 -2.40 16.14
C THR A 76 7.86 -3.72 16.80
N SER A 77 7.84 -4.81 16.05
CA SER A 77 7.61 -6.18 16.52
C SER A 77 8.79 -7.07 16.15
N THR A 78 9.01 -8.12 16.93
CA THR A 78 10.05 -9.14 16.73
C THR A 78 9.86 -9.87 15.40
N ASN A 79 8.61 -10.00 14.96
CA ASN A 79 8.24 -10.56 13.68
C ASN A 79 6.93 -9.95 13.14
N PRO A 80 6.97 -8.78 12.47
CA PRO A 80 5.77 -8.07 12.01
C PRO A 80 5.06 -8.77 10.82
N LYS A 81 5.35 -10.06 10.59
CA LYS A 81 4.99 -10.83 9.39
C LYS A 81 4.40 -12.21 9.70
N ILE A 82 4.44 -12.69 10.95
CA ILE A 82 3.95 -14.03 11.32
C ILE A 82 2.96 -13.91 12.47
N MET A 83 1.76 -14.45 12.29
CA MET A 83 0.82 -14.77 13.37
C MET A 83 1.34 -16.02 14.09
N ASP A 84 2.32 -15.88 14.96
CA ASP A 84 2.68 -17.00 15.83
C ASP A 84 1.66 -17.04 16.98
N GLU A 85 0.79 -18.07 16.97
CA GLU A 85 -0.23 -18.37 17.99
C GLU A 85 0.36 -18.71 19.38
N ASP A 86 1.70 -18.78 19.51
CA ASP A 86 2.41 -19.38 20.65
C ASP A 86 3.40 -18.43 21.38
N ASP A 87 3.53 -17.16 20.99
CA ASP A 87 4.39 -16.21 21.74
C ASP A 87 3.61 -15.57 22.91
N GLU A 88 3.34 -16.39 23.94
CA GLU A 88 2.71 -15.98 25.22
C GLU A 88 3.56 -14.98 26.05
N ASP A 89 4.78 -14.62 25.61
CA ASP A 89 5.81 -13.97 26.44
C ASP A 89 6.31 -12.59 25.94
N ASP A 90 5.80 -12.02 24.84
CA ASP A 90 6.25 -10.68 24.39
C ASP A 90 5.43 -9.55 25.06
N ASP A 91 6.01 -8.97 26.12
CA ASP A 91 5.64 -7.68 26.74
C ASP A 91 5.87 -6.47 25.77
N ASP A 92 5.53 -6.62 24.49
CA ASP A 92 5.71 -5.62 23.42
C ASP A 92 4.78 -4.41 23.55
N ALA A 93 3.88 -4.41 24.54
CA ALA A 93 2.97 -3.32 24.83
C ALA A 93 3.68 -2.01 25.21
N ASN A 94 4.95 -2.05 25.64
CA ASN A 94 5.70 -0.86 26.02
C ASN A 94 6.97 -0.67 25.19
N ILE A 95 7.21 0.57 24.77
CA ILE A 95 8.43 0.94 24.07
C ILE A 95 9.64 0.71 24.98
N LEU A 96 10.52 -0.20 24.57
CA LEU A 96 11.79 -0.40 25.25
C LEU A 96 12.60 0.90 25.24
N LYS A 97 13.10 1.32 26.41
CA LYS A 97 13.89 2.56 26.54
C LYS A 97 15.14 2.56 25.65
N SER A 98 15.73 1.40 25.43
CA SER A 98 16.86 1.19 24.52
C SER A 98 16.45 1.41 23.06
N PHE A 99 15.28 0.89 22.67
CA PHE A 99 14.70 1.06 21.34
C PHE A 99 14.36 2.51 21.04
N GLY A 100 13.67 3.21 21.94
CA GLY A 100 13.39 4.64 21.77
C GLY A 100 14.66 5.50 21.65
N LYS A 101 15.71 5.18 22.43
CA LYS A 101 17.03 5.82 22.28
C LYS A 101 17.70 5.48 20.95
N ALA A 102 17.54 4.23 20.47
CA ALA A 102 18.07 3.78 19.19
C ALA A 102 17.40 4.50 18.01
N ILE A 103 16.09 4.77 18.09
CA ILE A 103 15.39 5.62 17.10
C ILE A 103 15.96 7.04 17.14
N ALA A 104 16.16 7.62 18.32
CA ALA A 104 16.65 8.99 18.46
C ALA A 104 18.04 9.21 17.82
N ILE A 105 18.92 8.19 17.81
CA ILE A 105 20.26 8.29 17.21
C ILE A 105 20.28 8.13 15.68
N VAL A 106 19.14 7.84 15.03
CA VAL A 106 19.02 7.79 13.57
C VAL A 106 19.43 9.13 12.94
N CYS A 107 19.27 10.25 13.66
CA CYS A 107 19.70 11.57 13.20
C CYS A 107 21.22 11.69 12.93
N ILE A 108 22.04 10.77 13.46
CA ILE A 108 23.50 10.76 13.26
C ILE A 108 23.87 10.21 11.87
N LEU A 109 22.95 9.53 11.20
CA LEU A 109 23.16 8.96 9.87
C LEU A 109 23.04 10.05 8.79
N GLU A 110 24.12 10.82 8.58
CA GLU A 110 24.18 11.98 7.67
C GLU A 110 23.78 11.67 6.21
N ASN A 111 23.92 10.42 5.81
CA ASN A 111 23.75 9.94 4.45
C ASN A 111 22.41 9.23 4.21
N LEU A 112 21.51 9.26 5.20
CA LEU A 112 20.23 8.57 5.15
C LEU A 112 19.33 9.14 4.04
N GLU A 113 18.86 8.27 3.15
CA GLU A 113 17.99 8.61 2.03
C GLU A 113 16.57 8.05 2.21
N GLU A 114 16.46 6.92 2.90
CA GLU A 114 15.24 6.14 3.07
C GLU A 114 15.04 5.72 4.52
N VAL A 115 13.79 5.80 4.97
CA VAL A 115 13.34 5.26 6.25
C VAL A 115 12.15 4.36 6.02
N VAL A 116 12.24 3.15 6.56
CA VAL A 116 11.16 2.16 6.56
C VAL A 116 10.72 1.93 7.99
N LEU A 117 9.44 2.16 8.27
CA LEU A 117 8.80 1.86 9.53
C LEU A 117 7.77 0.76 9.32
N ASN A 118 7.94 -0.35 10.03
CA ASN A 118 7.03 -1.50 9.99
C ASN A 118 6.35 -1.64 11.34
N PHE A 119 5.06 -1.32 11.38
CA PHE A 119 4.20 -1.63 12.51
C PHE A 119 3.71 -3.07 12.45
N GLU A 120 3.22 -3.58 13.59
CA GLU A 120 2.50 -4.84 13.62
C GLU A 120 1.24 -4.77 12.74
N ARG A 121 0.80 -5.93 12.24
CA ARG A 121 -0.41 -6.02 11.41
C ARG A 121 -1.67 -5.69 12.21
N GLU A 122 -1.75 -6.13 13.46
CA GLU A 122 -2.95 -5.92 14.26
C GLU A 122 -2.99 -4.51 14.85
N CYS A 123 -4.13 -3.85 14.72
CA CYS A 123 -4.37 -2.54 15.28
C CYS A 123 -5.81 -2.42 15.78
N THR A 124 -6.03 -1.57 16.78
CA THR A 124 -7.36 -1.21 17.26
C THR A 124 -7.47 0.30 17.42
N ALA A 125 -8.61 0.87 17.07
CA ALA A 125 -8.87 2.29 17.31
C ALA A 125 -9.31 2.51 18.77
N PRO A 126 -9.00 3.66 19.41
CA PRO A 126 -9.35 3.91 20.82
C PRO A 126 -10.86 3.92 21.13
N GLU A 127 -11.70 4.08 20.11
CA GLU A 127 -13.16 4.15 20.21
C GLU A 127 -13.84 2.89 19.61
N SER A 128 -13.12 1.77 19.46
CA SER A 128 -13.75 0.52 19.05
C SER A 128 -14.71 0.04 20.15
N ASP A 129 -16.01 0.25 19.94
CA ASP A 129 -17.11 -0.30 20.75
C ASP A 129 -17.27 -1.82 20.49
N SER A 130 -16.22 -2.52 20.04
CA SER A 130 -16.29 -3.96 19.86
C SER A 130 -16.53 -4.61 21.21
N CYS A 131 -17.53 -5.46 21.29
CA CYS A 131 -17.89 -6.17 22.52
C CYS A 131 -16.86 -7.25 22.92
N TRP A 132 -15.75 -7.31 22.20
CA TRP A 132 -14.59 -8.15 22.41
C TRP A 132 -13.38 -7.21 22.43
N ASP A 133 -12.81 -6.98 23.61
CA ASP A 133 -11.52 -6.30 23.73
C ASP A 133 -10.52 -7.07 22.87
N ASN A 134 -10.15 -6.52 21.72
CA ASN A 134 -9.08 -7.07 20.90
C ASN A 134 -7.77 -6.75 21.65
N ASP A 135 -7.19 -7.76 22.31
CA ASP A 135 -5.87 -7.68 22.96
C ASP A 135 -4.79 -7.48 21.88
N VAL A 136 -4.70 -6.27 21.31
CA VAL A 136 -3.69 -5.94 20.30
C VAL A 136 -2.36 -5.63 20.99
N LYS A 137 -1.27 -6.15 20.44
CA LYS A 137 0.08 -5.92 20.98
C LYS A 137 0.52 -4.45 20.89
N GLN A 138 0.05 -3.71 19.88
CA GLN A 138 0.44 -2.33 19.59
C GLN A 138 -0.80 -1.44 19.43
N ASP A 139 -1.19 -0.80 20.53
CA ASP A 139 -2.27 0.18 20.55
C ASP A 139 -1.91 1.49 19.82
N ALA A 140 -2.89 2.37 19.69
CA ALA A 140 -2.72 3.67 19.05
C ALA A 140 -1.69 4.55 19.78
N ASP A 141 -1.60 4.49 21.11
CA ASP A 141 -0.68 5.31 21.90
C ASP A 141 0.78 4.90 21.67
N PHE A 142 1.06 3.60 21.66
CA PHE A 142 2.35 3.04 21.29
C PHE A 142 2.76 3.49 19.88
N ARG A 143 1.86 3.34 18.90
CA ARG A 143 2.12 3.72 17.50
C ARG A 143 2.40 5.22 17.38
N ASN A 144 1.64 6.06 18.08
CA ASN A 144 1.83 7.51 18.14
C ASN A 144 3.18 7.89 18.76
N GLU A 145 3.61 7.23 19.85
CA GLU A 145 4.89 7.50 20.51
C GLU A 145 6.08 7.11 19.61
N VAL A 146 6.06 5.90 19.02
CA VAL A 146 7.10 5.48 18.04
C VAL A 146 7.17 6.45 16.88
N TRP A 147 6.01 6.85 16.34
CA TRP A 147 5.94 7.80 15.23
C TRP A 147 6.52 9.17 15.60
N GLY A 148 6.20 9.70 16.79
CA GLY A 148 6.75 10.95 17.29
C GLY A 148 8.27 10.91 17.49
N LEU A 149 8.80 9.81 18.03
CA LEU A 149 10.24 9.60 18.17
C LEU A 149 10.95 9.58 16.81
N LEU A 150 10.37 8.87 15.84
CA LEU A 150 10.92 8.78 14.49
C LEU A 150 10.94 10.14 13.81
N LEU A 151 9.83 10.87 13.83
CA LEU A 151 9.73 12.20 13.21
C LEU A 151 10.76 13.18 13.80
N THR A 152 10.94 13.15 15.12
CA THR A 152 11.95 13.98 15.82
C THR A 152 13.37 13.69 15.34
N ALA A 153 13.70 12.41 15.13
CA ALA A 153 15.01 12.00 14.62
C ALA A 153 15.18 12.35 13.13
N VAL A 154 14.18 12.01 12.30
CA VAL A 154 14.22 12.19 10.84
C VAL A 154 14.17 13.65 10.42
N ARG A 155 13.59 14.55 11.24
CA ARG A 155 13.66 15.99 10.99
C ARG A 155 15.09 16.50 10.82
N GLN A 156 16.05 15.91 11.52
CA GLN A 156 17.45 16.35 11.54
C GLN A 156 18.27 15.85 10.34
N VAL A 157 17.72 14.93 9.53
CA VAL A 157 18.35 14.33 8.36
C VAL A 157 17.54 14.59 7.10
N GLU A 158 18.19 14.49 5.93
CA GLU A 158 17.55 14.72 4.63
C GLU A 158 17.02 13.42 4.01
N VAL A 159 15.89 12.92 4.53
CA VAL A 159 15.24 11.72 4.00
C VAL A 159 14.33 12.07 2.82
N LYS A 160 14.46 11.30 1.73
CA LYS A 160 13.69 11.48 0.49
C LYS A 160 12.61 10.42 0.31
N SER A 161 12.82 9.23 0.85
CA SER A 161 11.89 8.10 0.79
C SER A 161 11.36 7.76 2.17
N LEU A 162 10.04 7.77 2.31
CA LEU A 162 9.35 7.35 3.52
C LEU A 162 8.46 6.16 3.18
N VAL A 163 8.76 5.02 3.80
CA VAL A 163 8.00 3.79 3.69
C VAL A 163 7.38 3.49 5.05
N ILE A 164 6.05 3.37 5.08
CA ILE A 164 5.32 2.96 6.28
C ILE A 164 4.51 1.73 5.92
N ASN A 165 4.87 0.61 6.53
CA ASN A 165 4.13 -0.63 6.45
C ASN A 165 3.20 -0.73 7.66
N ASN A 166 1.94 -1.09 7.42
CA ASN A 166 0.88 -1.16 8.41
C ASN A 166 0.60 0.16 9.15
N LEU A 167 0.52 1.27 8.39
CA LEU A 167 0.01 2.54 8.90
C LEU A 167 -1.46 2.36 9.31
N GLN A 168 -1.78 2.57 10.58
CA GLN A 168 -3.16 2.49 11.04
C GLN A 168 -4.02 3.59 10.38
N ASP A 169 -5.25 3.23 10.03
CA ASP A 169 -6.30 4.12 9.51
C ASP A 169 -6.72 5.22 10.50
N TYR A 170 -6.47 5.00 11.80
CA TYR A 170 -6.55 5.97 12.88
C TYR A 170 -5.18 6.30 13.48
N MET A 171 -4.86 7.60 13.60
CA MET A 171 -3.70 8.12 14.34
C MET A 171 -4.06 9.46 14.98
N ASP A 172 -3.38 9.84 16.06
CA ASP A 172 -3.66 11.13 16.72
C ASP A 172 -3.33 12.30 15.79
N LYS A 173 -4.33 13.15 15.54
CA LYS A 173 -4.23 14.35 14.70
C LYS A 173 -3.14 15.29 15.18
N ALA A 174 -2.87 15.33 16.48
CA ALA A 174 -1.79 16.15 17.03
C ALA A 174 -0.43 15.79 16.42
N VAL A 175 -0.20 14.52 16.07
CA VAL A 175 1.05 14.09 15.45
C VAL A 175 1.18 14.63 14.02
N PHE A 176 0.10 14.65 13.26
CA PHE A 176 0.08 15.23 11.91
C PHE A 176 0.10 16.77 11.89
N GLU A 177 -0.32 17.40 12.98
CA GLU A 177 -0.21 18.85 13.15
C GLU A 177 1.17 19.30 13.65
N SER A 178 2.02 18.37 14.09
CA SER A 178 3.35 18.66 14.58
C SER A 178 4.26 19.29 13.51
N GLU A 179 5.16 20.17 13.96
CA GLU A 179 6.15 20.79 13.07
C GLU A 179 7.17 19.77 12.57
N ASP A 180 7.42 18.71 13.35
CA ASP A 180 8.31 17.62 12.94
C ASP A 180 7.71 16.84 11.76
N PHE A 181 6.42 16.49 11.83
CA PHE A 181 5.73 15.83 10.72
C PHE A 181 5.76 16.67 9.45
N LYS A 182 5.35 17.95 9.53
CA LYS A 182 5.33 18.84 8.36
C LYS A 182 6.72 18.98 7.74
N ALA A 183 7.75 19.17 8.55
CA ALA A 183 9.13 19.30 8.07
C ALA A 183 9.66 18.03 7.38
N VAL A 184 9.31 16.84 7.89
CA VAL A 184 9.66 15.58 7.25
C VAL A 184 8.87 15.42 5.95
N ARG A 185 7.54 15.51 6.01
CA ARG A 185 6.63 15.39 4.87
C ARG A 185 7.06 16.28 3.72
N ASP A 186 7.28 17.57 3.97
CA ASP A 186 7.56 18.56 2.91
C ASP A 186 8.89 18.32 2.19
N ARG A 187 9.74 17.38 2.63
CA ARG A 187 10.98 16.96 1.93
C ARG A 187 10.85 15.63 1.17
N VAL A 188 9.84 14.83 1.49
CA VAL A 188 9.66 13.49 0.92
C VAL A 188 9.27 13.58 -0.56
N THR A 189 9.98 12.84 -1.40
CA THR A 189 9.73 12.72 -2.85
C THR A 189 9.26 11.33 -3.26
N GLN A 190 9.38 10.35 -2.37
CA GLN A 190 8.93 8.98 -2.54
C GLN A 190 8.12 8.59 -1.30
N LEU A 191 6.82 8.36 -1.48
CA LEU A 191 5.91 7.98 -0.40
C LEU A 191 5.36 6.59 -0.66
N HIS A 192 5.56 5.68 0.29
CA HIS A 192 5.06 4.32 0.21
C HIS A 192 4.28 3.99 1.47
N LEU A 193 2.96 3.84 1.34
CA LEU A 193 2.07 3.56 2.45
C LEU A 193 1.35 2.23 2.20
N ARG A 194 1.39 1.36 3.20
CA ARG A 194 0.40 0.30 3.38
C ARG A 194 -0.47 0.68 4.56
N ILE A 195 -1.75 0.94 4.32
CA ILE A 195 -2.72 1.26 5.35
C ILE A 195 -3.32 -0.05 5.87
N THR A 196 -3.43 -0.15 7.18
CA THR A 196 -4.00 -1.28 7.89
C THR A 196 -5.16 -0.80 8.73
N THR A 197 -6.21 -1.60 8.72
CA THR A 197 -7.49 -1.30 9.35
C THR A 197 -7.72 -2.31 10.46
N GLU A 198 -8.49 -1.91 11.46
CA GLU A 198 -9.00 -2.82 12.47
C GLU A 198 -9.83 -3.94 11.81
N SER A 199 -9.75 -5.14 12.38
CA SER A 199 -10.55 -6.28 11.95
C SER A 199 -11.08 -7.04 13.17
N GLU A 200 -12.38 -7.35 13.16
CA GLU A 200 -13.02 -8.16 14.18
C GLU A 200 -13.15 -9.60 13.68
N GLU A 201 -12.26 -10.49 14.12
CA GLU A 201 -12.27 -11.90 13.68
C GLU A 201 -13.63 -12.60 13.93
N ALA A 202 -14.33 -12.20 14.99
CA ALA A 202 -15.63 -12.74 15.34
C ALA A 202 -16.75 -12.29 14.38
N SER A 203 -16.58 -11.15 13.71
CA SER A 203 -17.55 -10.60 12.76
C SER A 203 -16.91 -9.72 11.66
N PRO A 204 -16.12 -10.30 10.73
CA PRO A 204 -15.37 -9.53 9.73
C PRO A 204 -16.26 -8.72 8.77
N ALA A 205 -17.54 -9.11 8.64
CA ALA A 205 -18.51 -8.39 7.83
C ALA A 205 -18.87 -7.01 8.42
N SER A 206 -18.62 -6.78 9.71
CA SER A 206 -18.87 -5.51 10.40
C SER A 206 -17.72 -4.50 10.21
N ASP A 207 -16.53 -4.97 9.81
CA ASP A 207 -15.32 -4.14 9.71
C ASP A 207 -15.50 -2.97 8.73
N ILE A 208 -16.33 -3.17 7.70
CA ILE A 208 -16.66 -2.18 6.66
C ILE A 208 -17.35 -0.92 7.21
N ASP A 209 -17.90 -0.99 8.42
CA ASP A 209 -18.66 0.07 9.08
C ASP A 209 -17.83 0.85 10.09
N PHE A 210 -16.58 0.44 10.34
CA PHE A 210 -15.74 1.13 11.31
C PHE A 210 -15.49 2.60 10.91
N PRO A 211 -15.76 3.58 11.78
CA PRO A 211 -15.57 4.98 11.45
C PRO A 211 -14.11 5.31 11.09
N ALA A 212 -13.15 4.69 11.77
CA ALA A 212 -11.71 4.87 11.53
C ALA A 212 -11.33 4.56 10.07
N LEU A 213 -11.87 3.50 9.49
CA LEU A 213 -11.68 3.10 8.10
C LEU A 213 -12.07 4.24 7.14
N HIS A 214 -13.26 4.79 7.31
CA HIS A 214 -13.79 5.87 6.47
C HIS A 214 -13.07 7.20 6.68
N GLU A 215 -12.68 7.51 7.92
CA GLU A 215 -11.88 8.71 8.21
C GLU A 215 -10.47 8.61 7.63
N GLY A 216 -9.79 7.48 7.82
CA GLY A 216 -8.43 7.23 7.36
C GLY A 216 -8.31 7.34 5.84
N PHE A 217 -9.15 6.62 5.12
CA PHE A 217 -9.13 6.62 3.65
C PHE A 217 -9.81 7.86 3.04
N GLY A 218 -10.98 8.25 3.54
CA GLY A 218 -11.80 9.31 2.93
C GLY A 218 -11.33 10.74 3.27
N ARG A 219 -10.70 10.94 4.43
CA ARG A 219 -10.25 12.25 4.90
C ARG A 219 -8.74 12.32 5.02
N ASP A 220 -8.11 11.42 5.77
CA ASP A 220 -6.75 11.64 6.23
C ASP A 220 -5.71 11.34 5.13
N LEU A 221 -5.88 10.24 4.38
CA LEU A 221 -5.06 9.93 3.21
C LEU A 221 -5.02 11.09 2.19
N PRO A 222 -6.15 11.60 1.65
CA PRO A 222 -6.13 12.73 0.72
C PRO A 222 -5.56 14.02 1.31
N ASN A 223 -5.94 14.39 2.55
CA ASN A 223 -5.68 15.72 3.09
C ASN A 223 -4.30 15.85 3.75
N ILE A 224 -3.88 14.82 4.49
CA ILE A 224 -2.65 14.85 5.28
C ILE A 224 -1.45 14.38 4.45
N TRP A 225 -1.65 13.34 3.65
CA TRP A 225 -0.57 12.68 2.91
C TRP A 225 -0.48 13.16 1.46
N LEU A 226 -1.56 13.06 0.68
CA LEU A 226 -1.47 13.26 -0.77
C LEU A 226 -1.39 14.73 -1.19
N ARG A 227 -2.36 15.56 -0.79
CA ARG A 227 -2.43 16.97 -1.24
C ARG A 227 -1.18 17.79 -0.92
N PRO A 228 -0.58 17.72 0.29
CA PRO A 228 0.60 18.54 0.59
C PRO A 228 1.81 18.19 -0.27
N LEU A 229 1.88 16.95 -0.76
CA LEU A 229 3.01 16.40 -1.50
C LEU A 229 2.87 16.51 -3.02
N THR A 230 1.78 17.12 -3.51
CA THR A 230 1.40 17.16 -4.92
C THR A 230 2.57 17.51 -5.84
N ASN A 231 3.32 18.58 -5.54
CA ASN A 231 4.30 19.16 -6.46
C ASN A 231 5.64 18.40 -6.55
N GLN A 232 5.91 17.48 -5.63
CA GLN A 232 7.26 16.90 -5.47
C GLN A 232 7.31 15.37 -5.53
N LEU A 233 6.16 14.70 -5.42
CA LEU A 233 6.16 13.24 -5.48
C LEU A 233 6.57 12.73 -6.86
N THR A 234 7.51 11.80 -6.81
CA THR A 234 8.02 11.06 -7.96
C THR A 234 7.63 9.59 -7.91
N HIS A 235 7.45 9.03 -6.71
CA HIS A 235 7.01 7.65 -6.51
C HIS A 235 5.92 7.65 -5.45
N LEU A 236 4.82 6.98 -5.75
CA LEU A 236 3.69 6.81 -4.85
C LEU A 236 3.27 5.34 -4.81
N THR A 237 3.26 4.75 -3.63
CA THR A 237 2.65 3.44 -3.38
C THR A 237 1.55 3.58 -2.35
N LEU A 238 0.35 3.11 -2.69
CA LEU A 238 -0.81 3.07 -1.80
C LEU A 238 -1.40 1.66 -1.80
N TYR A 239 -1.24 0.97 -0.68
CA TYR A 239 -1.78 -0.37 -0.46
C TYR A 239 -2.76 -0.32 0.72
N GLY A 240 -3.83 -1.09 0.65
CA GLY A 240 -4.66 -1.44 1.80
C GLY A 240 -4.40 -2.89 2.21
N ASN A 241 -4.52 -3.20 3.50
CA ASN A 241 -4.67 -4.59 3.97
C ASN A 241 -5.95 -5.24 3.42
N ASP A 242 -6.99 -4.44 3.17
CA ASP A 242 -8.21 -4.82 2.46
C ASP A 242 -8.51 -3.86 1.29
N TYR A 243 -9.57 -4.15 0.54
CA TYR A 243 -10.06 -3.36 -0.57
C TYR A 243 -10.44 -1.93 -0.18
N TRP A 244 -10.05 -0.96 -1.01
CA TRP A 244 -10.36 0.45 -0.81
C TRP A 244 -10.62 1.17 -2.13
N GLY A 245 -11.13 2.41 -2.08
CA GLY A 245 -11.37 3.25 -3.25
C GLY A 245 -12.86 3.42 -3.55
N LEU A 246 -13.59 2.31 -3.72
CA LEU A 246 -15.06 2.31 -3.74
C LEU A 246 -15.62 2.38 -2.31
N TRP A 247 -15.19 1.45 -1.44
CA TRP A 247 -15.57 1.36 -0.04
C TRP A 247 -14.34 0.88 0.76
N PRO A 248 -13.85 1.61 1.77
CA PRO A 248 -14.19 3.00 2.05
C PRO A 248 -13.95 3.89 0.82
N PHE A 249 -14.81 4.90 0.67
CA PHE A 249 -14.80 5.76 -0.51
C PHE A 249 -13.66 6.78 -0.45
N VAL A 250 -12.88 6.87 -1.53
CA VAL A 250 -11.77 7.85 -1.64
C VAL A 250 -11.91 8.70 -2.89
N ASP A 251 -12.30 9.97 -2.73
CA ASP A 251 -12.45 10.89 -3.86
C ASP A 251 -11.11 11.53 -4.28
N LEU A 252 -10.34 10.80 -5.09
CA LEU A 252 -9.07 11.30 -5.63
C LEU A 252 -9.23 12.46 -6.61
N ARG A 253 -10.44 12.77 -7.11
CA ARG A 253 -10.66 13.99 -7.93
C ARG A 253 -10.37 15.26 -7.12
N LYS A 254 -10.47 15.18 -5.80
CA LYS A 254 -10.13 16.28 -4.89
C LYS A 254 -8.63 16.34 -4.58
N VAL A 255 -7.81 15.44 -5.12
CA VAL A 255 -6.34 15.47 -5.04
C VAL A 255 -5.83 15.93 -6.41
N PRO A 256 -5.13 17.07 -6.50
CA PRO A 256 -4.61 17.50 -7.79
C PRO A 256 -3.57 16.49 -8.31
N PRO A 257 -3.43 16.34 -9.65
CA PRO A 257 -2.45 15.43 -10.22
C PRO A 257 -1.01 15.80 -9.83
N PHE A 258 -0.16 14.79 -9.66
CA PHE A 258 1.24 14.92 -9.29
C PHE A 258 2.12 15.19 -10.54
N PRO A 259 2.57 16.43 -10.81
CA PRO A 259 3.23 16.77 -12.07
C PRO A 259 4.63 16.14 -12.24
N CYS A 260 5.18 15.53 -11.20
CA CYS A 260 6.50 14.90 -11.19
C CYS A 260 6.45 13.36 -11.08
N LEU A 261 5.26 12.76 -11.03
CA LEU A 261 5.08 11.34 -10.72
C LEU A 261 5.59 10.45 -11.85
N LYS A 262 6.51 9.55 -11.50
CA LYS A 262 7.16 8.60 -12.40
C LYS A 262 6.72 7.17 -12.13
N SER A 263 6.46 6.81 -10.89
CA SER A 263 6.00 5.47 -10.51
C SER A 263 4.74 5.57 -9.65
N LEU A 264 3.72 4.80 -10.00
CA LEU A 264 2.49 4.65 -9.24
C LEU A 264 2.24 3.16 -9.01
N SER A 265 2.03 2.78 -7.76
CA SER A 265 1.74 1.42 -7.36
C SER A 265 0.52 1.41 -6.45
N LEU A 266 -0.50 0.66 -6.84
CA LEU A 266 -1.76 0.53 -6.11
C LEU A 266 -1.95 -0.94 -5.75
N GLY A 267 -2.31 -1.19 -4.48
CA GLY A 267 -2.62 -2.51 -3.95
C GLY A 267 -4.02 -2.54 -3.35
N ASN A 268 -4.84 -3.54 -3.67
CA ASN A 268 -6.23 -3.65 -3.22
C ASN A 268 -7.12 -2.45 -3.61
N PHE A 269 -6.78 -1.73 -4.68
CA PHE A 269 -7.57 -0.59 -5.14
C PHE A 269 -8.73 -1.03 -6.05
N THR A 270 -9.96 -0.80 -5.59
CA THR A 270 -11.19 -1.19 -6.29
C THR A 270 -11.63 -0.12 -7.29
N ILE A 271 -11.92 -0.54 -8.52
CA ILE A 271 -12.24 0.36 -9.63
C ILE A 271 -13.73 0.22 -9.99
N ALA A 272 -14.50 1.29 -9.85
CA ALA A 272 -15.92 1.35 -10.19
C ALA A 272 -16.31 2.55 -11.06
N HIS A 273 -15.40 3.51 -11.25
CA HIS A 273 -15.65 4.74 -11.98
C HIS A 273 -14.56 5.07 -13.01
N ASP A 274 -14.97 5.66 -14.13
CA ASP A 274 -14.03 6.20 -15.13
C ASP A 274 -13.08 7.25 -14.58
N TRP A 275 -13.52 8.05 -13.59
CA TRP A 275 -12.69 9.11 -13.03
C TRP A 275 -11.47 8.56 -12.28
N GLN A 276 -11.53 7.33 -11.75
CA GLN A 276 -10.37 6.70 -11.11
C GLN A 276 -9.27 6.46 -12.15
N ILE A 277 -9.67 6.06 -13.36
CA ILE A 277 -8.78 5.89 -14.50
C ILE A 277 -8.32 7.25 -15.04
N ASP A 278 -9.22 8.23 -15.13
CA ASP A 278 -8.85 9.62 -15.52
C ASP A 278 -7.78 10.20 -14.60
N TRP A 279 -7.88 9.94 -13.30
CA TRP A 279 -6.89 10.37 -12.32
C TRP A 279 -5.52 9.75 -12.57
N ILE A 280 -5.44 8.45 -12.86
CA ILE A 280 -4.18 7.80 -13.27
C ILE A 280 -3.65 8.46 -14.56
N LEU A 281 -4.52 8.63 -15.56
CA LEU A 281 -4.18 9.21 -16.86
C LEU A 281 -3.75 10.68 -16.78
N ALA A 282 -4.16 11.43 -15.76
CA ALA A 282 -3.70 12.80 -15.53
C ALA A 282 -2.17 12.91 -15.41
N HIS A 283 -1.49 11.80 -15.12
CA HIS A 283 -0.04 11.69 -15.00
C HIS A 283 0.66 11.27 -16.31
N ALA A 284 -0.06 11.22 -17.44
CA ALA A 284 0.43 10.79 -18.76
C ALA A 284 1.77 11.39 -19.19
N SER A 285 2.02 12.64 -18.78
CA SER A 285 3.22 13.37 -19.17
C SER A 285 4.48 12.96 -18.40
N THR A 286 4.39 12.19 -17.32
CA THR A 286 5.54 11.84 -16.46
C THR A 286 5.60 10.37 -16.06
N LEU A 287 4.45 9.69 -15.98
CA LEU A 287 4.32 8.33 -15.50
C LEU A 287 5.09 7.35 -16.41
N GLN A 288 5.99 6.60 -15.80
CA GLN A 288 6.89 5.63 -16.42
C GLN A 288 6.64 4.21 -15.92
N GLU A 289 6.13 4.06 -14.71
CA GLU A 289 5.82 2.77 -14.10
C GLU A 289 4.41 2.81 -13.48
N LEU A 290 3.62 1.78 -13.77
CA LEU A 290 2.30 1.57 -13.18
C LEU A 290 2.17 0.11 -12.75
N LEU A 291 1.95 -0.11 -11.45
CA LEU A 291 1.81 -1.42 -10.84
C LEU A 291 0.42 -1.51 -10.20
N LEU A 292 -0.37 -2.50 -10.62
CA LEU A 292 -1.71 -2.77 -10.12
C LEU A 292 -1.74 -4.16 -9.49
N ASP A 293 -1.70 -4.21 -8.16
CA ASP A 293 -1.63 -5.45 -7.38
C ASP A 293 -3.00 -5.71 -6.74
N ASP A 294 -3.68 -6.78 -7.13
CA ASP A 294 -5.04 -7.12 -6.69
C ASP A 294 -6.01 -5.92 -6.74
N CYS A 295 -6.06 -5.25 -7.89
CA CYS A 295 -6.90 -4.07 -8.11
C CYS A 295 -8.11 -4.40 -9.01
N PRO A 296 -9.21 -4.97 -8.49
CA PRO A 296 -10.31 -5.46 -9.31
C PRO A 296 -11.23 -4.35 -9.85
N ILE A 297 -11.93 -4.63 -10.95
CA ILE A 297 -13.06 -3.81 -11.42
C ILE A 297 -14.36 -4.33 -10.80
N ILE A 298 -15.13 -3.44 -10.18
CA ILE A 298 -16.44 -3.76 -9.62
C ILE A 298 -17.46 -3.73 -10.76
N VAL A 299 -18.13 -4.86 -11.01
CA VAL A 299 -19.06 -5.02 -12.15
C VAL A 299 -20.52 -4.84 -11.77
N ALA A 300 -20.84 -5.09 -10.50
CA ALA A 300 -22.14 -4.85 -9.92
C ALA A 300 -21.97 -4.50 -8.45
N LEU A 301 -22.81 -3.59 -7.96
CA LEU A 301 -22.72 -3.10 -6.60
C LEU A 301 -24.11 -2.83 -6.01
N SER A 302 -24.23 -3.05 -4.71
CA SER A 302 -25.41 -2.82 -3.88
C SER A 302 -25.02 -2.02 -2.62
N PHE A 303 -25.79 -0.98 -2.29
CA PHE A 303 -25.60 -0.10 -1.14
C PHE A 303 -26.93 0.27 -0.47
N GLU A 304 -26.86 0.82 0.73
CA GLU A 304 -27.91 1.70 1.23
C GLU A 304 -27.96 3.01 0.43
N GLN A 305 -29.15 3.55 0.21
CA GLN A 305 -29.41 4.69 -0.67
C GLN A 305 -28.69 5.96 -0.22
N ASP A 306 -28.59 6.20 1.08
CA ASP A 306 -27.89 7.36 1.66
C ASP A 306 -26.37 7.28 1.41
N ALA A 307 -25.78 6.10 1.55
CA ALA A 307 -24.37 5.86 1.20
C ALA A 307 -24.13 6.07 -0.30
N ALA A 308 -25.02 5.57 -1.15
CA ALA A 308 -24.93 5.71 -2.60
C ALA A 308 -24.94 7.18 -3.06
N HIS A 309 -25.72 8.06 -2.41
CA HIS A 309 -25.71 9.49 -2.71
C HIS A 309 -24.36 10.17 -2.46
N THR A 310 -23.58 9.67 -1.50
CA THR A 310 -22.25 10.21 -1.18
C THR A 310 -21.20 9.74 -2.18
N ILE A 311 -21.25 8.46 -2.58
CA ILE A 311 -20.29 7.82 -3.49
C ILE A 311 -20.58 8.20 -4.95
N PHE A 312 -21.85 8.25 -5.32
CA PHE A 312 -22.36 8.49 -6.67
C PHE A 312 -23.35 9.68 -6.71
N PRO A 313 -22.90 10.93 -6.43
CA PRO A 313 -23.79 12.08 -6.30
C PRO A 313 -24.56 12.40 -7.60
N ASP A 314 -23.99 12.06 -8.76
CA ASP A 314 -24.53 12.39 -10.07
C ASP A 314 -25.35 11.26 -10.72
N LEU A 315 -25.46 10.09 -10.07
CA LEU A 315 -26.20 8.95 -10.63
C LEU A 315 -27.57 8.79 -9.96
N PRO A 316 -28.68 8.87 -10.72
CA PRO A 316 -29.99 8.58 -10.17
C PRO A 316 -30.05 7.09 -9.73
N PRO A 317 -30.88 6.74 -8.73
CA PRO A 317 -31.19 5.35 -8.43
C PRO A 317 -31.67 4.64 -9.69
N LEU A 318 -31.32 3.35 -9.88
CA LEU A 318 -31.85 2.55 -10.99
C LEU A 318 -33.39 2.60 -10.96
N LYS A 319 -33.99 3.35 -11.88
CA LYS A 319 -35.45 3.47 -12.04
C LYS A 319 -36.10 2.25 -12.72
N ASP A 320 -35.28 1.34 -13.25
CA ASP A 320 -35.75 0.22 -14.08
C ASP A 320 -35.85 -1.11 -13.33
N VAL A 321 -35.58 -1.14 -12.02
CA VAL A 321 -36.12 -2.21 -11.17
C VAL A 321 -37.57 -1.82 -10.91
N SER A 322 -38.52 -2.58 -11.48
CA SER A 322 -39.95 -2.22 -11.50
C SER A 322 -40.42 -1.65 -10.14
N PRO A 323 -41.24 -0.58 -10.12
CA PRO A 323 -41.76 0.05 -8.90
C PRO A 323 -42.74 -0.83 -8.09
N HIS A 324 -42.76 -2.14 -8.37
CA HIS A 324 -43.48 -3.17 -7.64
C HIS A 324 -42.54 -4.12 -6.87
N ILE A 325 -41.21 -3.93 -6.96
CA ILE A 325 -40.19 -4.87 -6.46
C ILE A 325 -39.50 -4.37 -5.18
N THR A 326 -39.43 -3.06 -4.94
CA THR A 326 -38.85 -2.50 -3.71
C THR A 326 -39.97 -2.07 -2.75
N ASN A 327 -40.42 -2.97 -1.87
CA ASN A 327 -41.08 -2.52 -0.62
C ASN A 327 -40.06 -1.94 0.37
N ASP A 328 -38.77 -1.98 0.03
CA ASP A 328 -37.69 -1.35 0.76
C ASP A 328 -37.12 -0.17 -0.05
N PRO A 329 -37.53 1.08 0.26
CA PRO A 329 -37.12 2.27 -0.48
C PRO A 329 -35.63 2.63 -0.33
N GLU A 330 -34.86 1.88 0.47
CA GLU A 330 -33.53 2.27 0.94
C GLU A 330 -32.36 1.53 0.25
N SER A 331 -32.59 0.64 -0.73
CA SER A 331 -31.50 -0.08 -1.43
C SER A 331 -31.15 0.53 -2.79
N TYR A 332 -29.86 0.72 -3.06
CA TYR A 332 -29.28 1.18 -4.32
C TYR A 332 -28.55 0.05 -5.01
N PHE A 333 -28.90 -0.23 -6.26
CA PHE A 333 -28.22 -1.21 -7.09
C PHE A 333 -27.62 -0.53 -8.33
N LYS A 334 -26.46 -1.02 -8.81
CA LYS A 334 -25.86 -0.56 -10.07
C LYS A 334 -25.03 -1.66 -10.73
N ILE A 335 -25.24 -1.84 -12.03
CA ILE A 335 -24.30 -2.56 -12.91
C ILE A 335 -23.33 -1.54 -13.50
N VAL A 336 -22.05 -1.85 -13.43
CA VAL A 336 -20.96 -1.01 -13.95
C VAL A 336 -20.54 -1.58 -15.30
N ASP A 337 -20.48 -0.73 -16.32
CA ASP A 337 -20.13 -1.14 -17.69
C ASP A 337 -18.61 -1.15 -17.95
N LEU A 338 -17.82 -0.59 -17.03
CA LEU A 338 -16.36 -0.54 -17.13
C LEU A 338 -15.77 -1.96 -17.17
N ARG A 339 -14.79 -2.19 -18.04
CA ARG A 339 -14.12 -3.48 -18.25
C ARG A 339 -12.63 -3.26 -18.45
N TRP A 340 -11.83 -4.29 -18.23
CA TRP A 340 -10.39 -4.20 -18.35
C TRP A 340 -9.93 -3.76 -19.73
N HIS A 341 -10.57 -4.23 -20.81
CA HIS A 341 -10.24 -3.75 -22.16
C HIS A 341 -10.43 -2.23 -22.31
N HIS A 342 -11.50 -1.64 -21.73
CA HIS A 342 -11.69 -0.19 -21.72
C HIS A 342 -10.54 0.53 -21.00
N VAL A 343 -10.08 -0.01 -19.87
CA VAL A 343 -9.00 0.59 -19.06
C VAL A 343 -7.64 0.46 -19.75
N LEU A 344 -7.30 -0.75 -20.19
CA LEU A 344 -6.00 -1.09 -20.76
C LEU A 344 -5.79 -0.42 -22.12
N ASP A 345 -6.83 -0.31 -22.96
CA ASP A 345 -6.76 0.43 -24.22
C ASP A 345 -6.51 1.93 -23.95
N ARG A 346 -7.14 2.49 -22.92
CA ARG A 346 -6.90 3.88 -22.51
C ARG A 346 -5.47 4.08 -22.01
N PHE A 347 -4.93 3.17 -21.21
CA PHE A 347 -3.51 3.21 -20.80
C PHE A 347 -2.57 3.11 -22.00
N CYS A 348 -2.87 2.21 -22.94
CA CYS A 348 -2.08 2.04 -24.15
C CYS A 348 -2.07 3.33 -24.98
N ALA A 349 -3.23 3.97 -25.18
CA ALA A 349 -3.35 5.18 -25.99
C ALA A 349 -2.82 6.46 -25.28
N HIS A 350 -3.01 6.58 -23.97
CA HIS A 350 -2.86 7.86 -23.26
C HIS A 350 -1.68 7.92 -22.29
N LEU A 351 -0.93 6.83 -22.05
CA LEU A 351 0.30 6.84 -21.24
C LEU A 351 1.55 6.65 -22.11
N PRO A 352 1.96 7.64 -22.93
CA PRO A 352 3.02 7.47 -23.91
C PRO A 352 4.41 7.24 -23.30
N LYS A 353 4.61 7.61 -22.02
CA LYS A 353 5.86 7.45 -21.30
C LYS A 353 5.92 6.18 -20.44
N LEU A 354 4.87 5.37 -20.42
CA LEU A 354 4.83 4.13 -19.65
C LEU A 354 5.83 3.12 -20.23
N GLN A 355 6.76 2.68 -19.39
CA GLN A 355 7.90 1.80 -19.70
C GLN A 355 7.88 0.51 -18.91
N HIS A 356 7.21 0.53 -17.76
CA HIS A 356 6.96 -0.65 -16.96
C HIS A 356 5.47 -0.68 -16.59
N PHE A 357 4.83 -1.82 -16.81
CA PHE A 357 3.47 -2.07 -16.42
C PHE A 357 3.41 -3.48 -15.87
N ALA A 358 2.79 -3.63 -14.70
CA ALA A 358 2.48 -4.93 -14.13
C ALA A 358 1.07 -4.92 -13.54
N ILE A 359 0.35 -6.00 -13.77
CA ILE A 359 -0.96 -6.27 -13.17
C ILE A 359 -1.04 -7.73 -12.74
N GLY A 360 -1.43 -8.01 -11.51
CA GLY A 360 -1.43 -9.36 -10.97
C GLY A 360 -1.73 -9.40 -9.48
N SER A 361 -1.44 -10.56 -8.90
CA SER A 361 -1.52 -10.81 -7.47
C SER A 361 -0.12 -11.14 -6.94
N GLY A 362 0.38 -10.27 -6.05
CA GLY A 362 1.57 -10.44 -5.25
C GLY A 362 1.40 -11.49 -4.14
N ASP A 363 2.38 -11.59 -3.24
CA ASP A 363 2.29 -12.52 -2.11
C ASP A 363 1.54 -11.91 -0.93
N TRP A 364 0.22 -11.82 -1.07
CA TRP A 364 -0.68 -11.32 -0.03
C TRP A 364 -0.84 -12.33 1.11
N ASN A 365 -0.70 -13.62 0.84
CA ASN A 365 -0.84 -14.68 1.85
C ASN A 365 0.29 -14.67 2.88
N THR A 366 1.52 -14.32 2.47
CA THR A 366 2.64 -14.15 3.41
C THR A 366 2.91 -12.70 3.76
N GLU A 367 2.01 -11.78 3.38
CA GLU A 367 2.09 -10.35 3.72
C GLU A 367 3.29 -9.62 3.10
N ARG A 368 3.85 -10.18 2.02
CA ARG A 368 5.05 -9.65 1.34
C ARG A 368 4.72 -8.82 0.10
N ALA A 369 3.46 -8.80 -0.35
CA ALA A 369 3.01 -8.06 -1.53
C ALA A 369 3.49 -6.59 -1.55
N PHE A 370 3.38 -5.87 -0.43
CA PHE A 370 3.82 -4.47 -0.35
C PHE A 370 5.33 -4.31 -0.52
N GLU A 371 6.12 -5.24 0.02
CA GLU A 371 7.59 -5.17 0.03
C GLU A 371 8.15 -5.63 -1.32
N GLU A 372 7.53 -6.66 -1.90
CA GLU A 372 7.82 -7.25 -3.21
C GLU A 372 7.06 -6.55 -4.34
N ARG A 373 6.44 -5.40 -4.11
CA ARG A 373 5.63 -4.67 -5.11
C ARG A 373 6.34 -4.46 -6.45
N TYR A 374 7.66 -4.23 -6.42
CA TYR A 374 8.48 -4.04 -7.63
C TYR A 374 8.84 -5.35 -8.34
N GLU A 375 8.56 -6.50 -7.72
CA GLU A 375 8.74 -7.84 -8.24
C GLU A 375 7.43 -8.41 -8.82
N LEU A 376 6.34 -7.62 -8.79
CA LEU A 376 5.03 -8.01 -9.32
C LEU A 376 5.14 -8.48 -10.78
N ILE A 377 4.74 -9.73 -11.00
CA ILE A 377 4.73 -10.35 -12.32
C ILE A 377 3.33 -10.19 -12.92
N THR A 378 3.27 -9.78 -14.18
CA THR A 378 1.99 -9.70 -14.89
C THR A 378 1.36 -11.08 -15.05
N LYS A 379 0.12 -11.23 -14.59
CA LYS A 379 -0.67 -12.47 -14.72
C LYS A 379 -2.02 -12.15 -15.34
N SER A 380 -2.50 -13.02 -16.23
CA SER A 380 -3.88 -12.97 -16.76
C SER A 380 -4.94 -13.01 -15.66
N SER A 381 -4.66 -13.73 -14.57
CA SER A 381 -5.49 -13.72 -13.36
C SER A 381 -5.51 -12.38 -12.63
N GLY A 382 -4.72 -11.38 -13.04
CA GLY A 382 -4.80 -10.03 -12.48
C GLY A 382 -5.95 -9.19 -13.04
N LEU A 383 -6.64 -9.69 -14.07
CA LEU A 383 -7.83 -9.04 -14.65
C LEU A 383 -9.10 -9.43 -13.88
N ASP A 384 -9.08 -9.22 -12.57
CA ASP A 384 -10.16 -9.64 -11.69
C ASP A 384 -11.35 -8.67 -11.74
N TYR A 385 -12.51 -9.25 -11.49
CA TYR A 385 -13.79 -8.58 -11.40
C TYR A 385 -14.46 -9.01 -10.10
N LEU A 386 -15.03 -8.05 -9.38
CA LEU A 386 -15.76 -8.30 -8.14
C LEU A 386 -17.18 -7.76 -8.20
N VAL A 387 -18.02 -8.32 -7.33
CA VAL A 387 -19.31 -7.81 -6.92
C VAL A 387 -19.17 -7.22 -5.53
N PHE A 388 -19.77 -6.05 -5.30
CA PHE A 388 -19.86 -5.46 -3.97
C PHE A 388 -21.30 -5.53 -3.45
N ASP A 389 -21.53 -6.20 -2.34
CA ASP A 389 -22.85 -6.30 -1.70
C ASP A 389 -22.76 -5.89 -0.23
N TYR A 390 -23.17 -4.65 0.05
CA TYR A 390 -23.11 -4.07 1.38
C TYR A 390 -23.95 -4.88 2.38
N GLY A 391 -23.40 -5.14 3.57
CA GLY A 391 -24.10 -5.84 4.64
C GLY A 391 -24.24 -7.36 4.44
N THR A 392 -23.63 -7.94 3.39
CA THR A 392 -23.60 -9.39 3.20
C THR A 392 -22.34 -10.03 3.79
N GLY A 393 -22.51 -11.01 4.68
CA GLY A 393 -21.42 -11.83 5.22
C GLY A 393 -21.12 -13.08 4.37
N PRO A 394 -19.93 -13.68 4.47
CA PRO A 394 -18.83 -13.34 5.38
C PRO A 394 -17.96 -12.15 4.92
N SER A 395 -18.14 -11.65 3.69
CA SER A 395 -17.49 -10.44 3.17
C SER A 395 -18.42 -9.75 2.16
N SER A 396 -18.42 -8.42 2.16
CA SER A 396 -19.11 -7.61 1.15
C SER A 396 -18.43 -7.67 -0.22
N TRP A 397 -17.20 -8.17 -0.30
CA TRP A 397 -16.46 -8.36 -1.54
C TRP A 397 -16.61 -9.79 -2.04
N GLN A 398 -17.29 -9.93 -3.17
CA GLN A 398 -17.65 -11.24 -3.71
C GLN A 398 -16.98 -11.45 -5.07
N GLY A 399 -16.17 -12.52 -5.17
CA GLY A 399 -15.56 -12.93 -6.44
C GLY A 399 -16.59 -13.50 -7.40
N LEU A 400 -16.39 -13.42 -8.72
CA LEU A 400 -17.42 -13.86 -9.67
C LEU A 400 -17.67 -15.38 -9.72
N ASN A 401 -18.91 -15.78 -9.42
CA ASN A 401 -19.54 -17.05 -9.82
C ASN A 401 -20.42 -16.91 -11.09
N ASP A 402 -20.75 -18.04 -11.71
CA ASP A 402 -21.51 -18.10 -12.98
C ASP A 402 -22.95 -17.56 -12.87
N GLU A 403 -23.51 -17.51 -11.65
CA GLU A 403 -24.83 -16.97 -11.34
C GLU A 403 -24.75 -16.14 -10.06
N TRP A 404 -25.08 -14.84 -10.17
CA TRP A 404 -25.21 -13.93 -9.03
C TRP A 404 -26.64 -13.52 -8.84
N SER A 405 -27.07 -13.45 -7.59
CA SER A 405 -28.34 -12.83 -7.23
C SER A 405 -28.14 -11.84 -6.10
N PHE A 406 -28.62 -10.61 -6.30
CA PHE A 406 -28.72 -9.63 -5.21
C PHE A 406 -30.06 -9.77 -4.52
N TYR A 407 -30.06 -9.64 -3.20
CA TYR A 407 -31.30 -9.52 -2.43
C TYR A 407 -31.86 -8.10 -2.62
N VAL A 408 -33.00 -7.99 -3.27
CA VAL A 408 -33.71 -6.71 -3.42
C VAL A 408 -35.01 -6.79 -2.64
N GLY A 409 -35.14 -5.98 -1.58
CA GLY A 409 -36.39 -5.85 -0.82
C GLY A 409 -36.87 -7.12 -0.08
N GLY A 410 -35.96 -8.00 0.33
CA GLY A 410 -36.25 -9.12 1.23
C GLY A 410 -36.97 -10.33 0.62
N THR A 411 -37.38 -10.31 -0.65
CA THR A 411 -38.12 -11.44 -1.26
C THR A 411 -37.77 -11.78 -2.72
N GLU A 412 -37.13 -10.89 -3.49
CA GLU A 412 -36.80 -11.14 -4.90
C GLU A 412 -35.30 -11.10 -5.19
N HIS A 413 -34.86 -11.96 -6.11
CA HIS A 413 -33.47 -12.12 -6.56
C HIS A 413 -33.27 -11.40 -7.90
N TYR A 414 -32.37 -10.43 -7.98
CA TYR A 414 -31.93 -9.90 -9.28
C TYR A 414 -30.79 -10.76 -9.81
N GLU A 415 -31.09 -11.62 -10.79
CA GLU A 415 -30.08 -12.47 -11.43
C GLU A 415 -29.25 -11.70 -12.46
N PHE A 416 -27.93 -11.71 -12.26
CA PHE A 416 -26.96 -11.16 -13.19
C PHE A 416 -26.00 -12.26 -13.63
N LYS A 417 -25.80 -12.39 -14.95
CA LYS A 417 -24.85 -13.33 -15.55
C LYS A 417 -23.65 -12.56 -16.08
N PHE A 418 -22.47 -12.88 -15.56
CA PHE A 418 -21.21 -12.34 -16.03
C PHE A 418 -20.35 -13.45 -16.63
N LEU A 419 -19.79 -13.19 -17.81
CA LEU A 419 -18.82 -14.10 -18.39
C LEU A 419 -17.48 -13.91 -17.68
N ARG A 420 -17.09 -14.89 -16.87
CA ARG A 420 -15.85 -14.88 -16.09
C ARG A 420 -14.58 -14.69 -16.94
N TYR A 421 -14.66 -14.95 -18.25
CA TYR A 421 -13.56 -14.84 -19.18
C TYR A 421 -13.69 -13.61 -20.08
N ASP A 422 -12.76 -12.67 -19.93
CA ASP A 422 -12.67 -11.44 -20.73
C ASP A 422 -11.55 -11.56 -21.77
N GLU A 423 -11.85 -12.20 -22.90
CA GLU A 423 -10.93 -12.32 -24.05
C GLU A 423 -10.44 -10.95 -24.54
N GLU A 424 -11.29 -9.94 -24.44
CA GLU A 424 -10.95 -8.59 -24.87
C GLU A 424 -9.95 -7.95 -23.92
N GLY A 425 -10.10 -8.18 -22.61
CA GLY A 425 -9.16 -7.78 -21.58
C GLY A 425 -7.77 -8.39 -21.79
N GLU A 426 -7.69 -9.70 -22.03
CA GLU A 426 -6.41 -10.39 -22.34
C GLU A 426 -5.74 -9.83 -23.60
N ARG A 427 -6.52 -9.58 -24.66
CA ARG A 427 -6.03 -8.98 -25.90
C ARG A 427 -5.52 -7.55 -25.65
N ALA A 428 -6.26 -6.74 -24.91
CA ALA A 428 -5.85 -5.38 -24.56
C ALA A 428 -4.59 -5.37 -23.68
N LEU A 429 -4.46 -6.31 -22.75
CA LEU A 429 -3.27 -6.50 -21.92
C LEU A 429 -2.05 -6.82 -22.78
N ALA A 430 -2.17 -7.79 -23.69
CA ALA A 430 -1.09 -8.14 -24.61
C ALA A 430 -0.65 -6.94 -25.47
N ASN A 431 -1.61 -6.16 -25.98
CA ASN A 431 -1.32 -4.95 -26.75
C ASN A 431 -0.58 -3.89 -25.92
N LEU A 432 -1.01 -3.66 -24.68
CA LEU A 432 -0.35 -2.73 -23.76
C LEU A 432 1.08 -3.17 -23.44
N LEU A 433 1.28 -4.43 -23.10
CA LEU A 433 2.61 -4.98 -22.78
C LEU A 433 3.58 -4.85 -23.96
N GLU A 434 3.10 -5.09 -25.19
CA GLU A 434 3.92 -4.90 -26.39
C GLU A 434 4.27 -3.42 -26.60
N ALA A 435 3.30 -2.52 -26.46
CA ALA A 435 3.55 -1.07 -26.55
C ALA A 435 4.57 -0.59 -25.50
N VAL A 436 4.46 -1.09 -24.26
CA VAL A 436 5.37 -0.78 -23.15
C VAL A 436 6.79 -1.29 -23.44
N LYS A 437 6.94 -2.52 -23.94
CA LYS A 437 8.25 -3.07 -24.36
C LYS A 437 8.92 -2.21 -25.43
N VAL A 438 8.18 -1.80 -26.46
CA VAL A 438 8.70 -0.93 -27.52
C VAL A 438 9.16 0.42 -26.96
N ARG A 439 8.39 1.02 -26.04
CA ARG A 439 8.72 2.28 -25.37
C ARG A 439 9.96 2.19 -24.49
N ALA A 440 10.15 1.05 -23.81
CA ALA A 440 11.33 0.80 -22.99
C ALA A 440 12.60 0.70 -23.85
N ILE A 441 12.53 0.00 -24.99
CA ILE A 441 13.67 -0.17 -25.91
C ILE A 441 14.05 1.14 -26.60
N ALA A 442 13.09 1.96 -27.04
CA ALA A 442 13.36 3.18 -27.81
C ALA A 442 14.14 4.27 -27.04
N ARG A 443 14.30 4.13 -25.72
CA ARG A 443 14.99 5.10 -24.85
C ARG A 443 16.30 4.58 -24.26
N ALA A 444 16.54 3.26 -24.32
CA ALA A 444 17.81 2.62 -23.95
C ALA A 444 18.84 2.81 -25.08
#